data_AF-A0A3A8GK07-F1
#
_entry.id   AF-A0A3A8GK07-F1
#
_cell.length_a   1.000
_cell.length_b   1.000
_cell.length_c   1.000
_cell.angle_alpha   90.00
_cell.angle_beta   90.00
_cell.angle_gamma   90.00
#
_symmetry.space_group_name_H-M   'P 1'
#
loop_
_entity.id
_entity.type
_entity.pdbx_description
1 polymer ?
#
loop_
_entity_poly.entity_id
_entity_poly.type
_entity_poly.pdbx_seq_one_letter_code
_entity_poly.pdbx_strand_id
1 'polypeptide(L)'
;MTWNFENTTSVGAVSNSVGESSAGWLTGAATQTGGGPAENWGSPWGTVLLTRAFGTEYPFIDFTTTEPVKLESLTFLHYHNHNPGYPTAPSYLVQLQLDRGCGFVDIGNPITASQATQSTTATVALNDMRLPAGTYRLRWVPRNLAFGSNTSSEFFAVGPVTLNVVTASSCDM
;
A
#
# COMPACT_ATOMS: atom_id res chain seq x y z
N MET A 1 -3.46 11.77 -5.29
CA MET A 1 -2.21 11.88 -4.52
C MET A 1 -1.26 10.78 -4.95
N THR A 2 0.03 11.08 -5.06
CA THR A 2 1.02 10.15 -5.62
C THR A 2 2.24 10.06 -4.73
N TRP A 3 2.80 8.86 -4.59
CA TRP A 3 4.10 8.61 -3.98
C TRP A 3 4.98 7.92 -5.02
N ASN A 4 6.08 8.56 -5.43
CA ASN A 4 7.05 7.98 -6.37
C ASN A 4 8.23 7.28 -5.67
N PHE A 5 8.34 7.43 -4.34
CA PHE A 5 9.41 6.92 -3.48
C PHE A 5 10.84 7.38 -3.79
N GLU A 6 11.08 8.20 -4.81
CA GLU A 6 12.42 8.72 -5.10
C GLU A 6 12.90 9.76 -4.07
N ASN A 7 11.96 10.44 -3.41
CA ASN A 7 12.25 11.36 -2.29
C ASN A 7 12.14 10.69 -0.91
N THR A 8 12.41 9.38 -0.82
CA THR A 8 12.28 8.65 0.44
C THR A 8 13.44 8.96 1.40
N THR A 9 13.09 9.23 2.65
CA THR A 9 14.05 9.31 3.77
C THR A 9 13.95 8.06 4.62
N SER A 10 15.07 7.60 5.18
CA SER A 10 15.06 6.42 6.05
C SER A 10 15.80 6.70 7.35
N VAL A 11 15.17 6.35 8.47
CA VAL A 11 15.78 6.42 9.80
C VAL A 11 15.70 5.03 10.42
N GLY A 12 16.85 4.38 10.57
CA GLY A 12 16.91 2.97 10.96
C GLY A 12 16.26 2.06 9.91
N ALA A 13 15.29 1.25 10.33
CA ALA A 13 14.58 0.31 9.46
C ALA A 13 13.22 0.84 8.94
N VAL A 14 12.93 2.12 9.16
CA VAL A 14 11.67 2.76 8.74
C VAL A 14 11.96 3.79 7.67
N SER A 15 11.23 3.69 6.57
CA SER A 15 11.29 4.63 5.46
C SER A 15 10.05 5.48 5.40
N ASN A 16 10.20 6.72 4.99
CA ASN A 16 9.13 7.68 4.87
C ASN A 16 9.24 8.45 3.56
N SER A 17 8.18 8.40 2.76
CA SER A 17 8.04 9.16 1.52
C SER A 17 6.81 10.06 1.66
N VAL A 18 7.01 11.38 1.55
CA VAL A 18 5.89 12.33 1.55
C VAL A 18 5.18 12.25 0.20
N GLY A 19 3.86 12.19 0.20
CA GLY A 19 3.09 12.13 -1.04
C GLY A 19 2.88 13.52 -1.64
N GLU A 20 2.78 13.53 -2.94
CA GLU A 20 2.57 14.72 -3.76
C GLU A 20 1.08 14.84 -4.11
N SER A 21 0.52 16.02 -3.88
CA SER A 21 -0.88 16.36 -4.17
C SER A 21 -0.96 17.82 -4.61
N SER A 22 -1.70 18.10 -5.68
CA SER A 22 -2.06 19.47 -6.07
C SER A 22 -3.21 20.04 -5.24
N ALA A 23 -3.91 19.18 -4.49
CA ALA A 23 -4.96 19.58 -3.58
C ALA A 23 -4.39 19.95 -2.21
N GLY A 24 -4.55 21.22 -1.81
CA GLY A 24 -4.10 21.73 -0.51
C GLY A 24 -4.84 21.14 0.70
N TRP A 25 -5.99 20.49 0.48
CA TRP A 25 -6.78 19.80 1.50
C TRP A 25 -6.34 18.36 1.77
N LEU A 26 -5.31 17.85 1.06
CA LEU A 26 -4.85 16.47 1.13
C LEU A 26 -3.34 16.41 1.34
N THR A 27 -2.95 15.75 2.43
CA THR A 27 -1.54 15.41 2.72
C THR A 27 -1.42 13.94 3.07
N GLY A 28 -0.20 13.42 3.08
CA GLY A 28 0.02 12.00 3.36
C GLY A 28 1.46 11.57 3.16
N ALA A 29 1.77 10.41 3.71
CA ALA A 29 3.08 9.81 3.76
C ALA A 29 2.97 8.29 3.64
N ALA A 30 3.88 7.70 2.88
CA ALA A 30 4.00 6.25 2.72
C ALA A 30 5.22 5.75 3.48
N THR A 31 5.07 4.63 4.14
CA THR A 31 6.08 4.04 5.02
C THR A 31 5.91 2.52 5.13
N GLN A 32 6.80 1.86 5.84
CA GLN A 32 6.79 0.42 6.03
C GLN A 32 7.39 0.00 7.36
N THR A 33 7.00 -1.20 7.80
CA THR A 33 7.67 -1.93 8.88
C THR A 33 8.37 -3.18 8.33
N GLY A 34 9.38 -3.71 9.03
CA GLY A 34 10.00 -5.02 8.72
C GLY A 34 10.86 -5.13 7.46
N GLY A 35 11.09 -4.03 6.75
CA GLY A 35 11.78 -3.99 5.46
C GLY A 35 13.27 -3.66 5.49
N GLY A 36 13.69 -2.90 6.50
CA GLY A 36 14.87 -2.05 6.39
C GLY A 36 14.52 -0.73 5.67
N PRO A 37 15.52 0.13 5.40
CA PRO A 37 15.32 1.31 4.57
C PRO A 37 14.83 0.94 3.18
N ALA A 38 14.15 1.86 2.50
CA ALA A 38 13.67 1.72 1.14
C ALA A 38 14.85 1.35 0.24
N GLU A 39 14.62 0.38 -0.63
CA GLU A 39 15.65 -0.18 -1.47
C GLU A 39 15.56 0.48 -2.85
N ASN A 40 16.69 1.00 -3.36
CA ASN A 40 16.79 1.43 -4.74
C ASN A 40 17.26 0.24 -5.58
N TRP A 41 16.39 -0.26 -6.46
CA TRP A 41 16.67 -1.40 -7.32
C TRP A 41 17.20 -0.99 -8.70
N GLY A 42 17.43 0.30 -8.92
CA GLY A 42 17.90 0.85 -10.18
C GLY A 42 16.84 0.80 -11.28
N SER A 43 17.23 1.24 -12.47
CA SER A 43 16.35 1.23 -13.65
C SER A 43 16.08 -0.21 -14.12
N PRO A 44 14.82 -0.57 -14.47
CA PRO A 44 13.64 0.30 -14.59
C PRO A 44 12.76 0.38 -13.33
N TRP A 45 13.15 -0.24 -12.21
CA TRP A 45 12.27 -0.47 -11.06
C TRP A 45 12.18 0.69 -10.07
N GLY A 46 13.25 1.48 -9.94
CA GLY A 46 13.33 2.65 -9.06
C GLY A 46 13.42 2.29 -7.58
N THR A 47 13.00 3.24 -6.74
CA THR A 47 12.95 3.06 -5.28
C THR A 47 11.65 2.38 -4.83
N VAL A 48 11.77 1.37 -3.96
CA VAL A 48 10.63 0.59 -3.45
C VAL A 48 10.57 0.53 -1.93
N LEU A 49 9.36 0.42 -1.40
CA LEU A 49 9.09 0.01 -0.04
C LEU A 49 9.02 -1.51 0.01
N LEU A 50 10.15 -2.17 0.26
CA LEU A 50 10.22 -3.63 0.49
C LEU A 50 9.91 -3.99 1.93
N THR A 51 8.99 -4.93 2.13
CA THR A 51 8.65 -5.54 3.42
C THR A 51 9.04 -7.02 3.43
N ARG A 52 9.86 -7.44 4.40
CA ARG A 52 10.11 -8.86 4.73
C ARG A 52 9.17 -9.29 5.86
N ALA A 53 8.87 -10.58 5.97
CA ALA A 53 7.86 -11.09 6.90
C ALA A 53 6.49 -10.37 6.75
N PHE A 54 6.09 -10.10 5.50
CA PHE A 54 4.82 -9.48 5.17
C PHE A 54 3.67 -10.32 5.73
N GLY A 55 2.81 -9.73 6.57
CA GLY A 55 1.80 -10.44 7.38
C GLY A 55 2.02 -10.35 8.89
N THR A 56 3.24 -10.05 9.31
CA THR A 56 3.54 -9.47 10.65
C THR A 56 4.07 -8.05 10.53
N GLU A 57 4.61 -7.73 9.35
CA GLU A 57 5.13 -6.45 8.95
C GLU A 57 4.36 -5.97 7.71
N TYR A 58 4.26 -4.64 7.51
CA TYR A 58 3.39 -4.08 6.47
C TYR A 58 3.96 -2.80 5.86
N PRO A 59 3.81 -2.60 4.53
CA PRO A 59 3.78 -1.27 3.96
C PRO A 59 2.44 -0.61 4.30
N PHE A 60 2.46 0.70 4.57
CA PHE A 60 1.27 1.47 4.86
C PHE A 60 1.38 2.92 4.40
N ILE A 61 0.24 3.56 4.19
CA ILE A 61 0.11 4.98 3.84
C ILE A 61 -0.75 5.63 4.90
N ASP A 62 -0.23 6.69 5.51
CA ASP A 62 -1.04 7.64 6.27
C ASP A 62 -1.44 8.79 5.35
N PHE A 63 -2.72 9.18 5.36
CA PHE A 63 -3.16 10.38 4.68
C PHE A 63 -4.17 11.15 5.52
N THR A 64 -4.15 12.47 5.39
CA THR A 64 -5.05 13.38 6.10
C THR A 64 -5.81 14.22 5.10
N THR A 65 -7.12 14.31 5.29
CA THR A 65 -7.99 15.22 4.52
C THR A 65 -8.62 16.25 5.45
N THR A 66 -8.62 17.52 5.04
CA THR A 66 -9.33 18.58 5.79
C THR A 66 -10.78 18.75 5.35
N GLU A 67 -11.17 18.07 4.28
CA GLU A 67 -12.51 18.06 3.71
C GLU A 67 -13.06 16.63 3.69
N PRO A 68 -14.40 16.44 3.65
CA PRO A 68 -15.01 15.18 3.27
C PRO A 68 -14.60 14.77 1.85
N VAL A 69 -14.31 13.49 1.65
CA VAL A 69 -13.80 12.96 0.38
C VAL A 69 -14.48 11.66 -0.04
N LYS A 70 -14.34 11.29 -1.31
CA LYS A 70 -14.59 9.95 -1.87
C LYS A 70 -13.26 9.37 -2.34
N LEU A 71 -12.94 8.16 -1.88
CA LEU A 71 -11.84 7.38 -2.43
C LEU A 71 -12.34 6.55 -3.61
N GLU A 72 -11.79 6.76 -4.79
CA GLU A 72 -12.24 6.10 -6.02
C GLU A 72 -11.46 4.81 -6.27
N SER A 73 -10.13 4.89 -6.23
CA SER A 73 -9.23 3.77 -6.48
C SER A 73 -7.85 4.02 -5.90
N LEU A 74 -7.11 2.92 -5.68
CA LEU A 74 -5.69 2.96 -5.40
C LEU A 74 -4.94 2.09 -6.41
N THR A 75 -3.96 2.70 -7.07
CA THR A 75 -3.11 2.06 -8.08
C THR A 75 -1.69 1.98 -7.54
N PHE A 76 -1.03 0.83 -7.69
CA PHE A 76 0.33 0.65 -7.20
C PHE A 76 1.10 -0.39 -8.02
N LEU A 77 2.39 -0.14 -8.21
CA LEU A 77 3.34 -1.14 -8.70
C LEU A 77 3.71 -2.10 -7.56
N HIS A 78 3.76 -3.40 -7.81
CA HIS A 78 4.13 -4.36 -6.77
C HIS A 78 5.13 -5.42 -7.23
N TYR A 79 5.90 -5.89 -6.26
CA TYR A 79 6.91 -6.93 -6.43
C TYR A 79 6.84 -7.93 -5.27
N HIS A 80 7.09 -9.19 -5.55
CA HIS A 80 7.08 -10.32 -4.64
C HIS A 80 7.77 -11.51 -5.29
N ASN A 81 8.14 -12.50 -4.49
CA ASN A 81 8.69 -13.75 -4.98
C ASN A 81 7.74 -14.92 -4.68
N HIS A 82 7.97 -16.05 -5.34
CA HIS A 82 7.16 -17.28 -5.22
C HIS A 82 8.07 -18.51 -5.25
N ASN A 83 8.88 -18.69 -4.21
CA ASN A 83 9.84 -19.79 -4.16
C ASN A 83 9.15 -21.10 -3.74
N PRO A 84 9.37 -22.23 -4.45
CA PRO A 84 8.84 -23.53 -4.03
C PRO A 84 9.23 -23.86 -2.59
N GLY A 85 8.25 -24.31 -1.79
CA GLY A 85 8.47 -24.64 -0.37
C GLY A 85 8.42 -23.44 0.58
N TYR A 86 8.01 -22.26 0.11
CA TYR A 86 7.79 -21.06 0.93
C TYR A 86 6.32 -20.59 0.93
N PRO A 87 5.90 -19.77 1.91
CA PRO A 87 4.49 -19.37 2.08
C PRO A 87 3.84 -18.68 0.88
N THR A 88 4.61 -17.99 0.04
CA THR A 88 4.05 -17.25 -1.10
C THR A 88 3.75 -18.12 -2.32
N ALA A 89 4.27 -19.35 -2.40
CA ALA A 89 4.12 -20.21 -3.56
C ALA A 89 2.85 -21.09 -3.49
N PRO A 90 2.09 -21.28 -4.59
CA PRO A 90 2.33 -20.72 -5.93
C PRO A 90 1.83 -19.28 -6.09
N SER A 91 0.92 -18.85 -5.20
CA SER A 91 0.29 -17.55 -5.21
C SER A 91 -0.34 -17.26 -3.85
N TYR A 92 -0.59 -16.00 -3.57
CA TYR A 92 -1.36 -15.54 -2.42
C TYR A 92 -2.15 -14.30 -2.82
N LEU A 93 -3.01 -13.82 -1.92
CA LEU A 93 -3.78 -12.60 -2.14
C LEU A 93 -3.18 -11.45 -1.35
N VAL A 94 -3.26 -10.24 -1.90
CA VAL A 94 -2.92 -8.99 -1.19
C VAL A 94 -4.19 -8.18 -1.03
N GLN A 95 -4.63 -8.03 0.21
CA GLN A 95 -5.81 -7.29 0.61
C GLN A 95 -5.43 -5.90 1.09
N LEU A 96 -6.11 -4.87 0.59
CA LEU A 96 -6.04 -3.53 1.18
C LEU A 96 -6.93 -3.46 2.41
N GLN A 97 -6.42 -2.82 3.45
CA GLN A 97 -7.16 -2.46 4.64
C GLN A 97 -7.08 -0.97 4.93
N LEU A 98 -8.15 -0.42 5.51
CA LEU A 98 -8.23 0.97 5.95
C LEU A 98 -8.56 1.02 7.44
N ASP A 99 -7.83 1.84 8.18
CA ASP A 99 -8.17 2.24 9.55
C ASP A 99 -8.74 3.67 9.55
N ARG A 100 -9.86 3.84 10.24
CA ARG A 100 -10.60 5.10 10.42
C ARG A 100 -10.62 5.57 11.89
N GLY A 101 -9.75 5.01 12.73
CA GLY A 101 -9.67 5.26 14.17
C GLY A 101 -10.31 4.18 15.05
N CYS A 102 -10.80 3.09 14.46
CA CYS A 102 -11.43 1.97 15.18
C CYS A 102 -10.85 0.60 14.79
N GLY A 103 -9.70 0.60 14.11
CA GLY A 103 -9.05 -0.60 13.62
C GLY A 103 -9.25 -0.81 12.12
N PHE A 104 -8.48 -1.76 11.59
CA PHE A 104 -8.43 -2.03 10.16
C PHE A 104 -9.62 -2.86 9.66
N VAL A 105 -10.22 -2.40 8.56
CA VAL A 105 -11.23 -3.15 7.80
C VAL A 105 -10.77 -3.39 6.38
N ASP A 106 -11.13 -4.53 5.79
CA ASP A 106 -10.84 -4.85 4.38
C ASP A 106 -11.62 -3.90 3.45
N ILE A 107 -10.94 -3.41 2.41
CA ILE A 107 -11.51 -2.50 1.41
C ILE A 107 -11.10 -2.90 -0.01
N GLY A 108 -12.03 -2.75 -0.96
CA GLY A 108 -11.84 -3.18 -2.33
C GLY A 108 -11.59 -4.69 -2.48
N ASN A 109 -11.49 -5.14 -3.72
CA ASN A 109 -11.16 -6.54 -3.99
C ASN A 109 -9.65 -6.77 -3.80
N PRO A 110 -9.23 -7.92 -3.24
CA PRO A 110 -7.82 -8.26 -3.16
C PRO A 110 -7.24 -8.49 -4.54
N ILE A 111 -5.94 -8.24 -4.69
CA ILE A 111 -5.20 -8.59 -5.90
C ILE A 111 -4.58 -9.98 -5.72
N THR A 112 -4.33 -10.68 -6.82
CA THR A 112 -3.59 -11.94 -6.79
C THR A 112 -2.11 -11.66 -7.01
N ALA A 113 -1.28 -12.01 -6.02
CA ALA A 113 0.18 -12.06 -6.15
C ALA A 113 0.58 -13.45 -6.63
N SER A 114 1.13 -13.53 -7.84
CA SER A 114 1.59 -14.76 -8.49
C SER A 114 2.77 -14.44 -9.39
N GLN A 115 3.48 -15.46 -9.90
CA GLN A 115 4.54 -15.23 -10.90
C GLN A 115 4.06 -14.42 -12.12
N ALA A 116 2.79 -14.55 -12.52
CA ALA A 116 2.23 -13.85 -13.68
C ALA A 116 1.95 -12.35 -13.41
N THR A 117 1.77 -11.96 -12.16
CA THR A 117 1.48 -10.57 -11.76
C THR A 117 2.69 -9.87 -11.16
N GLN A 118 3.82 -10.56 -11.10
CA GLN A 118 5.06 -10.00 -10.58
C GLN A 118 5.51 -8.79 -11.40
N SER A 119 5.88 -7.69 -10.72
CA SER A 119 6.34 -6.44 -11.36
C SER A 119 5.27 -5.78 -12.24
N THR A 120 3.99 -5.94 -11.90
CA THR A 120 2.88 -5.29 -12.61
C THR A 120 2.20 -4.23 -11.75
N THR A 121 1.48 -3.33 -12.41
CA THR A 121 0.66 -2.32 -11.73
C THR A 121 -0.73 -2.88 -11.47
N ALA A 122 -1.13 -2.92 -10.21
CA ALA A 122 -2.48 -3.27 -9.81
C ALA A 122 -3.33 -2.03 -9.56
N THR A 123 -4.65 -2.16 -9.77
CA THR A 123 -5.64 -1.14 -9.39
C THR A 123 -6.71 -1.79 -8.53
N VAL A 124 -6.94 -1.25 -7.34
CA VAL A 124 -8.02 -1.64 -6.44
C VAL A 124 -9.09 -0.57 -6.49
N ALA A 125 -10.28 -0.94 -6.95
CA ALA A 125 -11.46 -0.08 -6.89
C ALA A 125 -11.93 0.07 -5.43
N LEU A 126 -12.14 1.31 -5.01
CA LEU A 126 -12.60 1.67 -3.65
C LEU A 126 -14.09 2.05 -3.63
N ASN A 127 -14.74 2.03 -4.79
CA ASN A 127 -16.19 2.20 -4.97
C ASN A 127 -16.73 3.47 -4.31
N ASP A 128 -16.05 4.59 -4.54
CA ASP A 128 -16.40 5.92 -4.03
C ASP A 128 -16.59 5.95 -2.51
N MET A 129 -15.72 5.24 -1.80
CA MET A 129 -15.75 5.15 -0.35
C MET A 129 -15.67 6.54 0.28
N ARG A 130 -16.74 6.94 0.95
CA ARG A 130 -16.85 8.25 1.60
C ARG A 130 -16.11 8.25 2.93
N LEU A 131 -15.32 9.29 3.15
CA LEU A 131 -14.63 9.55 4.40
C LEU A 131 -14.85 11.01 4.82
N PRO A 132 -15.16 11.29 6.10
CA PRO A 132 -15.15 12.66 6.60
C PRO A 132 -13.72 13.25 6.58
N ALA A 133 -13.58 14.52 6.92
CA ALA A 133 -12.26 15.07 7.22
C ALA A 133 -11.61 14.29 8.39
N GLY A 134 -10.33 13.98 8.27
CA GLY A 134 -9.62 13.20 9.28
C GLY A 134 -8.32 12.59 8.75
N THR A 135 -7.66 11.83 9.61
CA THR A 135 -6.45 11.07 9.29
C THR A 135 -6.78 9.58 9.22
N TYR A 136 -6.24 8.93 8.21
CA TYR A 136 -6.53 7.54 7.86
C TYR A 136 -5.25 6.78 7.55
N ARG A 137 -5.26 5.48 7.81
CA ARG A 137 -4.16 4.59 7.46
C ARG A 137 -4.61 3.48 6.52
N LEU A 138 -3.97 3.39 5.37
CA LEU A 138 -4.08 2.26 4.44
C LEU A 138 -2.92 1.30 4.67
N ARG A 139 -3.16 0.00 4.60
CA ARG A 139 -2.07 -0.99 4.55
C ARG A 139 -2.41 -2.13 3.60
N TRP A 140 -1.37 -2.76 3.08
CA TRP A 140 -1.50 -4.04 2.38
C TRP A 140 -1.31 -5.17 3.39
N VAL A 141 -2.03 -6.27 3.22
CA VAL A 141 -1.94 -7.45 4.09
C VAL A 141 -2.05 -8.72 3.25
N PRO A 142 -1.23 -9.76 3.49
CA PRO A 142 -1.38 -11.01 2.76
C PRO A 142 -2.61 -11.78 3.26
N ARG A 143 -3.17 -12.58 2.37
CA ARG A 143 -4.22 -13.58 2.62
C ARG A 143 -3.87 -14.84 1.84
N ASN A 144 -4.34 -15.98 2.34
CA ASN A 144 -4.20 -17.27 1.66
C ASN A 144 -2.74 -17.62 1.30
N LEU A 145 -1.81 -17.33 2.20
CA LEU A 145 -0.47 -17.91 2.13
C LEU A 145 -0.59 -19.44 2.24
N ALA A 146 0.29 -20.17 1.56
CA ALA A 146 0.26 -21.63 1.54
C ALA A 146 0.38 -22.25 2.95
N PHE A 147 1.09 -21.57 3.85
CA PHE A 147 1.20 -21.91 5.26
C PHE A 147 1.71 -20.70 6.06
N GLY A 148 1.55 -20.74 7.39
CA GLY A 148 1.95 -19.65 8.27
C GLY A 148 1.06 -18.40 8.16
N SER A 149 1.47 -17.33 8.82
CA SER A 149 0.74 -16.04 8.86
C SER A 149 1.48 -14.91 8.14
N ASN A 150 2.71 -15.14 7.69
CA ASN A 150 3.51 -14.16 6.99
C ASN A 150 4.39 -14.81 5.90
N THR A 151 5.04 -13.99 5.09
CA THR A 151 5.93 -14.42 4.01
C THR A 151 7.25 -15.01 4.50
N SER A 152 7.48 -15.11 5.81
CA SER A 152 8.75 -15.55 6.40
C SER A 152 9.93 -14.72 5.86
N SER A 153 10.93 -15.37 5.25
CA SER A 153 12.06 -14.71 4.60
C SER A 153 11.76 -14.15 3.20
N GLU A 154 10.58 -14.43 2.64
CA GLU A 154 10.13 -13.87 1.36
C GLU A 154 9.60 -12.45 1.53
N PHE A 155 9.45 -11.73 0.42
CA PHE A 155 9.15 -10.30 0.45
C PHE A 155 7.88 -9.94 -0.33
N PHE A 156 7.33 -8.79 0.05
CA PHE A 156 6.41 -8.01 -0.75
C PHE A 156 6.92 -6.58 -0.77
N ALA A 157 7.04 -5.98 -1.95
CA ALA A 157 7.48 -4.61 -2.11
C ALA A 157 6.46 -3.81 -2.93
N VAL A 158 6.29 -2.56 -2.53
CA VAL A 158 5.42 -1.59 -3.20
C VAL A 158 6.32 -0.57 -3.88
N GLY A 159 6.09 -0.33 -5.16
CA GLY A 159 6.65 0.77 -5.94
C GLY A 159 5.68 1.95 -5.98
N PRO A 160 5.77 2.85 -6.98
CA PRO A 160 4.94 4.05 -7.04
C PRO A 160 3.45 3.77 -6.79
N VAL A 161 2.83 4.62 -5.96
CA VAL A 161 1.43 4.51 -5.55
C VAL A 161 0.67 5.77 -5.93
N THR A 162 -0.54 5.61 -6.45
CA THR A 162 -1.49 6.70 -6.69
C THR A 162 -2.80 6.40 -5.99
N LEU A 163 -3.22 7.28 -5.08
CA LEU A 163 -4.56 7.29 -4.49
C LEU A 163 -5.41 8.33 -5.22
N ASN A 164 -6.46 7.87 -5.90
CA ASN A 164 -7.45 8.71 -6.55
C ASN A 164 -8.54 9.08 -5.54
N VAL A 165 -8.64 10.38 -5.25
CA VAL A 165 -9.53 10.93 -4.24
C VAL A 165 -10.09 12.26 -4.73
N VAL A 166 -11.39 12.45 -4.50
CA VAL A 166 -12.12 13.66 -4.87
C VAL A 166 -12.86 14.20 -3.65
N THR A 167 -13.13 15.51 -3.62
CA THR A 167 -13.96 16.08 -2.56
C THR A 167 -15.39 15.55 -2.66
N ALA A 168 -16.03 15.35 -1.51
CA ALA A 168 -17.44 14.99 -1.43
C ALA A 168 -18.27 16.26 -1.21
N SER A 169 -19.33 16.42 -2.00
CA SER A 169 -20.35 17.46 -1.79
C SER A 169 -21.11 17.24 -0.49
N SER A 170 -21.44 18.32 0.23
CA SER A 170 -22.24 18.29 1.46
C SER A 170 -23.67 17.80 1.26
N CYS A 171 -24.21 17.90 0.04
CA CYS A 171 -25.53 17.34 -0.32
C CYS A 171 -25.55 15.81 -0.44
N ASP A 172 -24.40 15.16 -0.32
CA ASP A 172 -24.27 13.72 -0.45
C ASP A 172 -23.98 13.00 0.90
N MET A 173 -24.09 13.69 2.03
CA MET A 173 -23.87 13.14 3.38
C MET A 173 -25.17 12.92 4.15
#